data_AF-A0A0F8N7G9-F1
#
_entry.id   AF-A0A0F8N7G9-F1
#
_cell.length_a   1.000
_cell.length_b   1.000
_cell.length_c   1.000
_cell.angle_alpha   90.00
_cell.angle_beta   90.00
_cell.angle_gamma   90.00
#
_symmetry.space_group_name_H-M   'P 1'
#
loop_
_entity.id
_entity.type
_entity.pdbx_description
1 polymer ?
#
loop_
_entity_poly.entity_id
_entity_poly.type
_entity_poly.pdbx_seq_one_letter_code
_entity_poly.pdbx_strand_id
1 'polypeptide(L)'
;MEQPIDAGKGMGYEILQAPWWVVLLEGIFAIIIGLFLLYRPAVTTIFLLQVLGLFWLAGGILSVLGAFIFSGNRLWKLLSGILSIIAGIAILIYPILSPFIVLTFFVIFIGAWAIINGAVKLVWGLKGGGWGMGILGILTIILGILLLTNSLAGALFLPWIFGFFLIVGGMGAVIGGLKMRT
;
A
#
# COMPACT_ATOMS: atom_id res chain seq x y z
N MET A 1 27.83 -47.23 -20.49
CA MET A 1 26.88 -46.35 -21.21
C MET A 1 26.24 -45.46 -20.17
N GLU A 2 26.93 -44.38 -19.78
CA GLU A 2 26.42 -43.41 -18.82
C GLU A 2 25.70 -42.31 -19.61
N GLN A 3 24.41 -42.11 -19.34
CA GLN A 3 23.67 -40.99 -19.86
C GLN A 3 24.04 -39.74 -19.05
N PRO A 4 24.45 -38.63 -19.67
CA PRO A 4 24.71 -37.40 -18.93
C PRO A 4 23.39 -36.86 -18.40
N ILE A 5 23.30 -36.80 -17.07
CA ILE A 5 22.26 -36.11 -16.31
C ILE A 5 22.16 -34.67 -16.81
N ASP A 6 21.02 -34.36 -17.44
CA ASP A 6 20.63 -33.03 -17.91
C ASP A 6 20.42 -32.09 -16.70
N ALA A 7 21.53 -31.59 -16.17
CA ALA A 7 21.60 -30.60 -15.10
C ALA A 7 21.34 -29.17 -15.62
N GLY A 8 20.47 -29.02 -16.62
CA GLY A 8 20.26 -27.78 -17.35
C GLY A 8 18.81 -27.29 -17.41
N LYS A 9 17.83 -28.01 -16.88
CA LYS A 9 16.46 -27.51 -16.80
C LYS A 9 16.30 -26.58 -15.60
N GLY A 10 16.99 -25.44 -15.66
CA GLY A 10 16.67 -24.30 -14.83
C GLY A 10 15.17 -24.07 -14.93
N MET A 11 14.48 -24.14 -13.79
CA MET A 11 13.10 -23.70 -13.66
C MET A 11 13.09 -22.21 -13.98
N GLY A 12 13.05 -21.88 -15.27
CA GLY A 12 12.86 -20.54 -15.76
C GLY A 12 11.49 -20.13 -15.26
N TYR A 13 11.47 -19.34 -14.18
CA TYR A 13 10.30 -18.60 -13.78
C TYR A 13 9.96 -17.74 -14.99
N GLU A 14 9.01 -18.18 -15.82
CA GLU A 14 8.41 -17.34 -16.84
C GLU A 14 7.87 -16.14 -16.08
N ILE A 15 8.56 -15.01 -16.20
CA ILE A 15 8.11 -13.76 -15.62
C ILE A 15 6.80 -13.50 -16.37
N LEU A 16 5.66 -13.76 -15.72
CA LEU A 16 4.33 -13.49 -16.27
C LEU A 16 4.27 -11.99 -16.53
N GLN A 17 4.63 -11.58 -17.74
CA GLN A 17 4.58 -10.19 -18.16
C GLN A 17 3.11 -9.80 -18.21
N ALA A 18 2.74 -8.78 -17.43
CA ALA A 18 1.38 -8.26 -17.44
C ALA A 18 1.04 -7.80 -18.88
N PRO A 19 -0.13 -8.17 -19.42
CA PRO A 19 -0.53 -7.69 -20.74
C PRO A 19 -0.57 -6.16 -20.77
N TRP A 20 -0.10 -5.54 -21.85
CA TRP A 20 0.00 -4.08 -22.00
C TRP A 20 -1.32 -3.35 -21.71
N TRP A 21 -2.46 -3.96 -22.07
CA TRP A 21 -3.78 -3.39 -21.86
C TRP A 21 -4.19 -3.35 -20.37
N VAL A 22 -3.70 -4.29 -19.55
CA VAL A 22 -3.93 -4.30 -18.10
C VAL A 22 -3.24 -3.10 -17.47
N VAL A 23 -1.96 -2.89 -17.79
CA VAL A 23 -1.17 -1.76 -17.29
C VAL A 23 -1.77 -0.42 -17.71
N LEU A 24 -2.28 -0.35 -18.95
CA LEU A 24 -2.93 0.86 -19.47
C LEU A 24 -4.25 1.14 -18.74
N LEU A 25 -5.10 0.13 -18.54
CA LEU A 25 -6.34 0.28 -17.78
C LEU A 25 -6.08 0.69 -16.34
N GLU A 26 -5.11 0.06 -15.67
CA GLU A 26 -4.67 0.43 -14.33
C GLU A 26 -4.29 1.91 -14.26
N GLY A 27 -3.51 2.39 -15.23
CA GLY A 27 -3.11 3.80 -15.30
C GLY A 27 -4.29 4.75 -15.46
N ILE A 28 -5.26 4.42 -16.32
CA ILE A 28 -6.48 5.22 -16.49
C ILE A 28 -7.29 5.26 -15.20
N PHE A 29 -7.52 4.11 -14.56
CA PHE A 29 -8.25 4.06 -13.28
C PHE A 29 -7.53 4.84 -12.19
N ALA A 30 -6.21 4.72 -12.08
CA ALA A 30 -5.41 5.46 -11.12
C ALA A 30 -5.57 6.98 -11.30
N ILE A 31 -5.50 7.48 -12.54
CA ILE A 31 -5.71 8.91 -12.84
C ILE A 31 -7.13 9.35 -12.44
N ILE A 32 -8.16 8.59 -12.82
CA ILE A 32 -9.55 8.93 -12.52
C ILE A 32 -9.78 8.99 -11.00
N ILE A 33 -9.35 7.94 -10.28
CA ILE A 33 -9.47 7.90 -8.82
C ILE A 33 -8.67 9.02 -8.17
N GLY A 34 -7.48 9.31 -8.68
CA GLY A 34 -6.63 10.39 -8.17
C GLY A 34 -7.28 11.76 -8.35
N LEU A 35 -7.89 12.04 -9.50
CA LEU A 35 -8.66 13.27 -9.72
C LEU A 35 -9.85 13.38 -8.77
N PHE A 36 -10.58 12.28 -8.55
CA PHE A 36 -11.68 12.25 -7.59
C PHE A 36 -11.21 12.50 -6.15
N LEU A 37 -10.06 11.96 -5.74
CA LEU A 37 -9.46 12.23 -4.44
C LEU A 37 -9.07 13.70 -4.26
N LEU A 38 -8.62 14.39 -5.31
CA LEU A 38 -8.30 15.81 -5.24
C LEU A 38 -9.56 16.69 -5.17
N TYR A 39 -10.62 16.32 -5.89
CA TYR A 39 -11.83 17.16 -6.00
C TYR A 39 -12.88 16.87 -4.91
N ARG A 40 -13.07 15.59 -4.54
CA ARG A 40 -14.06 15.13 -3.56
C ARG A 40 -13.45 14.12 -2.58
N PRO A 41 -12.36 14.49 -1.87
CA PRO A 41 -11.56 13.59 -1.03
C PRO A 41 -12.40 12.75 -0.08
N ALA A 42 -13.30 13.37 0.69
CA ALA A 42 -14.12 12.66 1.66
C ALA A 42 -14.97 11.55 1.03
N VAL A 43 -15.70 11.86 -0.05
CA VAL A 43 -16.59 10.89 -0.70
C VAL A 43 -15.79 9.78 -1.37
N THR A 44 -14.70 10.13 -2.04
CA THR A 44 -13.84 9.16 -2.72
C THR A 44 -13.12 8.25 -1.75
N THR A 45 -12.62 8.76 -0.63
CA THR A 45 -12.02 7.93 0.43
C THR A 45 -13.03 6.96 1.02
N ILE A 46 -14.26 7.41 1.30
CA ILE A 46 -15.33 6.51 1.79
C ILE A 46 -15.55 5.36 0.79
N PHE A 47 -15.70 5.68 -0.50
CA PHE A 47 -15.89 4.68 -1.54
C PHE A 47 -14.71 3.70 -1.64
N LEU A 48 -13.47 4.20 -1.67
CA LEU A 48 -12.28 3.35 -1.73
C LEU A 48 -12.16 2.44 -0.51
N LEU A 49 -12.51 2.94 0.68
CA LEU A 49 -12.51 2.12 1.88
C LEU A 49 -13.64 1.09 1.88
N GLN A 50 -14.81 1.39 1.34
CA GLN A 50 -15.86 0.38 1.16
C GLN A 50 -15.39 -0.75 0.25
N VAL A 51 -14.74 -0.42 -0.87
CA VAL A 51 -14.11 -1.40 -1.76
C VAL A 51 -13.07 -2.22 -0.99
N LEU A 52 -12.19 -1.57 -0.22
CA LEU A 52 -11.23 -2.25 0.66
C LEU A 52 -11.91 -3.18 1.67
N GLY A 53 -13.01 -2.74 2.28
CA GLY A 53 -13.80 -3.52 3.23
C GLY A 53 -14.38 -4.79 2.60
N LEU A 54 -14.86 -4.71 1.36
CA LEU A 54 -15.29 -5.87 0.58
C LEU A 54 -14.13 -6.82 0.29
N PHE A 55 -12.96 -6.30 -0.10
CA PHE A 55 -11.76 -7.12 -0.31
C PHE A 55 -11.30 -7.82 0.97
N TRP A 56 -11.30 -7.13 2.11
CA TRP A 56 -10.96 -7.71 3.40
C TRP A 56 -11.98 -8.75 3.87
N LEU A 57 -13.26 -8.54 3.59
CA LEU A 57 -14.28 -9.55 3.82
C LEU A 57 -14.02 -10.82 2.99
N ALA A 58 -13.87 -10.66 1.67
CA ALA A 58 -13.64 -11.78 0.77
C ALA A 58 -12.35 -12.53 1.11
N GLY A 59 -11.25 -11.82 1.29
CA GLY A 59 -9.96 -12.40 1.68
C GLY A 59 -10.01 -13.07 3.05
N GLY A 60 -10.74 -12.49 4.00
CA GLY A 60 -10.94 -13.07 5.33
C GLY A 60 -11.72 -14.37 5.29
N ILE A 61 -12.82 -14.43 4.53
CA ILE A 61 -13.59 -15.66 4.29
C ILE A 61 -12.71 -16.73 3.64
N LEU A 62 -11.97 -16.38 2.59
CA LEU A 62 -11.05 -17.31 1.91
C LEU A 62 -9.96 -17.82 2.85
N SER A 63 -9.42 -16.98 3.73
CA SER A 63 -8.40 -17.37 4.73
C SER A 63 -8.97 -18.34 5.76
N VAL A 64 -10.18 -18.09 6.26
CA VAL A 64 -10.86 -18.98 7.20
C VAL A 64 -11.13 -20.35 6.54
N LEU A 65 -11.70 -20.36 5.33
CA LEU A 65 -11.92 -21.59 4.56
C LEU A 65 -10.61 -22.34 4.29
N GLY A 66 -9.57 -21.62 3.88
CA GLY A 66 -8.24 -22.17 3.63
C GLY A 66 -7.57 -22.77 4.88
N ALA A 67 -7.99 -22.36 6.09
CA ALA A 67 -7.52 -22.95 7.34
C ALA A 67 -8.12 -24.35 7.59
N PHE A 68 -9.27 -24.66 7.00
CA PHE A 68 -9.87 -26.00 7.05
C PHE A 68 -9.37 -26.93 5.95
N ILE A 69 -9.00 -26.36 4.80
CA ILE A 69 -8.58 -27.12 3.61
C ILE A 69 -7.09 -27.47 3.66
N PHE A 70 -6.23 -26.53 4.08
CA PHE A 70 -4.78 -26.69 4.01
C PHE A 70 -4.16 -26.81 5.41
N SER A 71 -3.39 -27.86 5.67
CA SER A 71 -2.82 -28.21 6.98
C SER A 71 -1.75 -27.25 7.52
N GLY A 72 -1.21 -26.33 6.70
CA GLY A 72 -0.19 -25.38 7.12
C GLY A 72 -0.74 -24.13 7.83
N ASN A 73 -0.15 -23.77 8.97
CA ASN A 73 -0.40 -22.54 9.75
C ASN A 73 -1.88 -22.22 10.02
N ARG A 74 -2.66 -23.23 10.37
CA ARG A 74 -4.12 -23.12 10.62
C ARG A 74 -4.48 -22.00 11.60
N LEU A 75 -3.77 -21.87 12.71
CA LEU A 75 -4.03 -20.84 13.72
C LEU A 75 -3.85 -19.43 13.14
N TRP A 76 -2.75 -19.19 12.40
CA TRP A 76 -2.50 -17.91 11.77
C TRP A 76 -3.55 -17.55 10.72
N LYS A 77 -3.97 -18.52 9.90
CA LYS A 77 -5.02 -18.33 8.88
C LYS A 77 -6.38 -18.01 9.47
N LEU A 78 -6.72 -18.65 10.60
CA LEU A 78 -7.95 -18.34 11.33
C LEU A 78 -7.89 -16.95 11.96
N LEU A 79 -6.79 -16.62 12.65
CA LEU A 79 -6.63 -15.31 13.28
C LEU A 79 -6.65 -14.17 12.25
N SER A 80 -5.87 -14.27 11.18
CA SER A 80 -5.84 -13.27 10.12
C SER A 80 -7.18 -13.18 9.40
N GLY A 81 -7.82 -14.33 9.14
CA GLY A 81 -9.11 -14.41 8.46
C GLY A 81 -10.22 -13.74 9.27
N ILE A 82 -10.35 -14.09 10.56
CA ILE A 82 -11.34 -13.50 11.47
C ILE A 82 -11.09 -12.00 11.62
N LEU A 83 -9.83 -11.57 11.81
CA LEU A 83 -9.50 -10.16 11.96
C LEU A 83 -9.84 -9.37 10.69
N SER A 84 -9.56 -9.94 9.51
CA SER A 84 -9.90 -9.36 8.21
C SER A 84 -11.42 -9.25 8.01
N ILE A 85 -12.18 -10.26 8.42
CA ILE A 85 -13.66 -10.22 8.39
C ILE A 85 -14.18 -9.11 9.30
N ILE A 86 -13.73 -9.07 10.56
CA ILE A 86 -14.18 -8.05 11.53
C ILE A 86 -13.87 -6.64 10.99
N ALA A 87 -12.66 -6.43 10.48
CA ALA A 87 -12.24 -5.15 9.94
C ALA A 87 -13.07 -4.76 8.70
N GLY A 88 -13.30 -5.71 7.78
CA GLY A 88 -14.15 -5.50 6.61
C GLY A 88 -15.59 -5.14 6.97
N ILE A 89 -16.21 -5.89 7.90
CA ILE A 89 -17.55 -5.59 8.42
C ILE A 89 -17.59 -4.21 9.06
N ALA A 90 -16.62 -3.87 9.91
CA ALA A 90 -16.57 -2.59 10.60
C ALA A 90 -16.53 -1.41 9.62
N ILE A 91 -15.76 -1.52 8.53
CA ILE A 91 -15.71 -0.50 7.49
C ILE A 91 -17.06 -0.33 6.79
N LEU A 92 -17.75 -1.44 6.48
CA LEU A 92 -19.02 -1.41 5.76
C LEU A 92 -20.20 -0.94 6.61
N ILE A 93 -20.22 -1.26 7.92
CA ILE A 93 -21.26 -0.79 8.84
C ILE A 93 -21.10 0.70 9.12
N TYR A 94 -19.87 1.18 9.26
CA TYR A 94 -19.56 2.57 9.62
C TYR A 94 -18.79 3.30 8.52
N PRO A 95 -19.38 3.50 7.33
CA PRO A 95 -18.67 4.07 6.18
C PRO A 95 -18.21 5.51 6.39
N ILE A 96 -18.88 6.28 7.26
CA ILE A 96 -18.53 7.68 7.55
C ILE A 96 -17.41 7.78 8.60
N LEU A 97 -17.37 6.87 9.57
CA LEU A 97 -16.36 6.90 10.65
C LEU A 97 -15.09 6.13 10.28
N SER A 98 -15.20 5.09 9.45
CA SER A 98 -14.06 4.24 9.07
C SER A 98 -12.91 5.01 8.40
N PRO A 99 -13.10 6.04 7.56
CA PRO A 99 -11.99 6.83 7.02
C PRO A 99 -11.17 7.53 8.08
N PHE A 100 -11.83 8.12 9.09
CA PHE A 100 -11.12 8.80 10.17
C PHE A 100 -10.24 7.83 10.94
N ILE A 101 -10.76 6.65 11.26
CA ILE A 101 -10.01 5.62 11.98
C ILE A 101 -8.84 5.12 11.12
N VAL A 102 -9.12 4.63 9.92
CA VAL A 102 -8.13 4.00 9.04
C VAL A 102 -7.03 4.98 8.65
N LEU A 103 -7.37 6.19 8.22
CA LEU A 103 -6.38 7.20 7.83
C LEU A 103 -5.54 7.65 9.03
N THR A 104 -6.15 7.82 10.21
CA THR A 104 -5.39 8.19 11.42
C THR A 104 -4.40 7.10 11.82
N PHE A 105 -4.80 5.82 11.75
CA PHE A 105 -3.87 4.70 11.94
C PHE A 105 -2.72 4.75 10.94
N PHE A 106 -3.02 5.06 9.67
CA PHE A 106 -2.01 5.20 8.63
C PHE A 106 -1.04 6.36 8.91
N VAL A 107 -1.53 7.50 9.39
CA VAL A 107 -0.70 8.65 9.78
C VAL A 107 0.20 8.32 10.96
N ILE A 108 -0.33 7.63 11.99
CA ILE A 108 0.47 7.21 13.14
C ILE A 108 1.60 6.29 12.67
N PHE A 109 1.29 5.35 11.78
CA PHE A 109 2.29 4.47 11.19
C PHE A 109 3.36 5.24 10.40
N ILE A 110 2.94 6.16 9.52
CA ILE A 110 3.86 7.01 8.74
C ILE A 110 4.71 7.89 9.67
N GLY A 111 4.12 8.48 10.72
CA GLY A 111 4.82 9.33 11.68
C GLY A 111 5.89 8.55 12.45
N ALA A 112 5.55 7.37 12.96
CA ALA A 112 6.51 6.48 13.62
C ALA A 112 7.62 6.05 12.65
N TRP A 113 7.26 5.67 11.42
CA TRP A 113 8.21 5.29 10.38
C TRP A 113 9.15 6.45 10.00
N ALA A 114 8.62 7.67 9.93
CA ALA A 114 9.39 8.87 9.66
C ALA A 114 10.41 9.16 10.76
N ILE A 115 10.05 9.00 12.04
CA ILE A 115 10.98 9.15 13.17
C ILE A 115 12.12 8.12 13.06
N ILE A 116 11.79 6.84 12.84
CA ILE A 116 12.79 5.78 12.70
C ILE A 116 13.74 6.07 11.53
N ASN A 117 13.20 6.41 10.35
CA ASN A 117 14.02 6.72 9.17
C ASN A 117 14.82 7.99 9.34
N GLY A 118 14.26 9.00 10.00
CA GLY A 118 14.94 10.25 10.30
C GLY A 118 16.12 10.02 11.24
N ALA A 119 15.95 9.18 12.27
CA ALA A 119 17.03 8.79 13.17
C ALA A 119 18.14 8.03 12.42
N VAL A 120 17.77 7.09 11.55
CA VAL A 120 18.73 6.39 10.67
C VAL A 120 19.50 7.41 9.83
N LYS A 121 18.82 8.27 9.06
CA LYS A 121 19.46 9.31 8.22
C LYS A 121 20.38 10.22 9.01
N LEU A 122 19.99 10.59 10.24
CA LEU A 122 20.81 11.41 11.12
C LEU A 122 22.13 10.70 11.46
N VAL A 123 22.08 9.42 11.85
CA VAL A 123 23.26 8.60 12.11
C VAL A 123 24.16 8.49 10.88
N TRP A 124 23.59 8.29 9.70
CA TRP A 124 24.37 8.25 8.44
C TRP A 124 25.01 9.60 8.09
N GLY A 125 24.31 10.72 8.35
CA GLY A 125 24.87 12.06 8.17
C GLY A 125 26.09 12.30 9.05
N LEU A 126 26.06 11.82 10.31
CA LEU A 126 27.20 11.90 11.23
C LEU A 126 28.37 10.99 10.83
N LYS A 127 28.08 9.86 10.17
CA LYS A 127 29.09 8.89 9.70
C LYS A 127 29.75 9.26 8.36
N GLY A 128 29.55 10.49 7.86
CA GLY A 128 30.17 10.96 6.62
C GLY A 128 29.22 11.02 5.42
N GLY A 129 27.91 10.79 5.60
CA GLY A 129 26.89 10.95 4.55
C GLY A 129 26.63 12.40 4.10
N GLY A 130 27.39 13.36 4.63
CA GLY A 130 27.28 14.78 4.32
C GLY A 130 26.23 15.52 5.17
N TRP A 131 26.44 16.83 5.32
CA TRP A 131 25.56 17.73 6.07
C TRP A 131 24.10 17.69 5.59
N GLY A 132 23.88 17.50 4.29
CA GLY A 132 22.54 17.34 3.72
C GLY A 132 21.77 16.16 4.30
N MET A 133 22.43 15.02 4.55
CA MET A 133 21.76 13.83 5.11
C MET A 133 21.37 14.04 6.58
N GLY A 134 22.18 14.77 7.34
CA GLY A 134 21.86 15.19 8.71
C GLY A 134 20.63 16.09 8.76
N ILE A 135 20.59 17.13 7.92
CA ILE A 135 19.44 18.05 7.81
C ILE A 135 18.17 17.30 7.41
N LEU A 136 18.24 16.43 6.39
CA LEU A 136 17.12 15.61 5.98
C LEU A 136 16.64 14.68 7.11
N GLY A 137 17.56 14.12 7.89
CA GLY A 137 17.23 13.33 9.08
C GLY A 137 16.41 14.14 10.08
N ILE A 138 16.89 15.32 10.47
CA ILE A 138 16.20 16.22 11.41
C ILE A 138 14.81 16.62 10.88
N LEU A 139 14.72 17.06 9.62
CA LEU A 139 13.45 17.42 9.00
C LEU A 139 12.46 16.25 8.98
N THR A 140 12.95 15.03 8.70
CA THR A 140 12.11 13.81 8.70
C THR A 140 11.61 13.50 10.12
N ILE A 141 12.44 13.66 11.15
CA ILE A 141 12.04 13.47 12.55
C ILE A 141 10.98 14.49 12.94
N ILE A 142 11.20 15.77 12.63
CA ILE A 142 10.24 16.85 12.93
C ILE A 142 8.90 16.56 12.26
N LEU A 143 8.91 16.16 10.99
CA LEU A 143 7.69 15.78 10.27
C LEU A 143 7.00 14.59 10.94
N GLY A 144 7.75 13.57 11.35
CA GLY A 144 7.20 12.43 12.08
C GLY A 144 6.54 12.84 13.40
N ILE A 145 7.19 13.69 14.20
CA ILE A 145 6.62 14.21 15.45
C ILE A 145 5.35 15.02 15.17
N LEU A 146 5.35 15.88 14.15
CA LEU A 146 4.20 16.71 13.78
C LEU A 146 3.00 15.85 13.36
N LEU A 147 3.24 14.77 12.61
CA LEU A 147 2.20 13.81 12.25
C LEU A 147 1.66 13.04 13.46
N LEU A 148 2.49 12.74 14.46
CA LEU A 148 2.03 12.04 15.66
C LEU A 148 1.26 12.96 16.61
N THR A 149 1.64 14.22 16.73
CA THR A 149 0.94 15.19 17.61
C THR A 149 -0.37 15.67 17.00
N ASN A 150 -0.44 15.79 15.68
CA ASN A 150 -1.65 16.18 14.96
C ASN A 150 -2.03 15.15 13.89
N SER A 151 -2.29 13.93 14.35
CA SER A 151 -2.61 12.78 13.49
C SER A 151 -3.91 12.97 12.71
N LEU A 152 -4.88 13.69 13.27
CA LEU A 152 -6.13 14.03 12.60
C LEU A 152 -5.90 14.97 11.41
N ALA A 153 -5.08 16.02 11.56
CA ALA A 153 -4.75 16.89 10.42
C ALA A 153 -4.02 16.10 9.33
N GLY A 154 -3.04 15.27 9.72
CA GLY A 154 -2.36 14.38 8.76
C GLY A 154 -3.33 13.48 8.00
N ALA A 155 -4.35 12.96 8.69
CA ALA A 155 -5.32 12.03 8.10
C ALA A 155 -6.18 12.76 7.07
N LEU A 156 -6.54 14.01 7.35
CA LEU A 156 -7.25 14.85 6.40
C LEU A 156 -6.40 15.15 5.17
N PHE A 157 -5.09 15.33 5.26
CA PHE A 157 -4.27 15.60 4.07
C PHE A 157 -3.97 14.36 3.21
N LEU A 158 -4.05 13.15 3.77
CA LEU A 158 -3.70 11.91 3.07
C LEU A 158 -4.43 11.69 1.73
N PRO A 159 -5.75 11.90 1.61
CA PRO A 159 -6.46 11.78 0.34
C PRO A 159 -5.84 12.62 -0.79
N TRP A 160 -5.42 13.84 -0.50
CA TRP A 160 -4.78 14.71 -1.50
C TRP A 160 -3.41 14.19 -1.91
N ILE A 161 -2.62 13.73 -0.94
CA ILE A 161 -1.30 13.13 -1.19
C ILE A 161 -1.45 11.88 -2.06
N PHE A 162 -2.35 10.96 -1.69
CA PHE A 162 -2.63 9.78 -2.49
C PHE A 162 -3.17 10.12 -3.88
N GLY A 163 -4.06 11.12 -3.97
CA GLY A 163 -4.61 11.58 -5.25
C GLY A 163 -3.52 12.07 -6.20
N PHE A 164 -2.58 12.87 -5.70
CA PHE A 164 -1.41 13.31 -6.46
C PHE A 164 -0.55 12.13 -6.93
N PHE A 165 -0.18 11.21 -6.03
CA PHE A 165 0.63 10.05 -6.38
C PHE A 165 -0.07 9.11 -7.38
N LEU A 166 -1.38 8.93 -7.27
CA LEU A 166 -2.16 8.13 -8.22
C LEU A 166 -2.20 8.76 -9.61
N ILE A 167 -2.27 10.09 -9.72
CA ILE A 167 -2.20 10.76 -11.02
C ILE A 167 -0.82 10.60 -11.62
N VAL A 168 0.25 10.89 -10.86
CA VAL A 168 1.64 10.79 -11.36
C VAL A 168 1.99 9.35 -11.74
N GLY A 169 1.68 8.39 -10.86
CA GLY A 169 1.90 6.96 -11.12
C GLY A 169 1.04 6.46 -12.29
N GLY A 170 -0.23 6.89 -12.36
CA GLY A 170 -1.15 6.52 -13.43
C GLY A 170 -0.70 7.04 -14.80
N MET A 171 -0.19 8.27 -14.89
CA MET A 171 0.45 8.78 -16.11
C MET A 171 1.64 7.89 -16.52
N GLY A 172 2.48 7.52 -15.56
CA GLY A 172 3.59 6.60 -15.78
C GLY A 172 3.13 5.24 -16.33
N ALA A 173 2.07 4.67 -15.76
CA ALA A 173 1.50 3.39 -16.19
C ALA A 173 0.87 3.46 -17.59
N VAL A 174 0.15 4.55 -17.92
CA VAL A 174 -0.37 4.77 -19.29
C VAL A 174 0.76 4.82 -20.31
N ILE A 175 1.82 5.58 -20.03
CA ILE A 175 3.00 5.66 -20.91
C ILE A 175 3.68 4.29 -21.02
N GLY A 176 3.85 3.59 -19.90
CA GLY A 176 4.44 2.25 -19.85
C GLY A 176 3.65 1.22 -20.67
N GLY A 177 2.33 1.17 -20.51
CA GLY A 177 1.45 0.28 -21.26
C GLY A 177 1.46 0.56 -22.76
N LEU A 178 1.51 1.84 -23.18
CA LEU A 178 1.64 2.20 -24.60
C LEU A 178 3.00 1.78 -25.18
N LYS A 179 4.08 1.88 -24.40
CA LYS A 179 5.40 1.40 -24.81
C LYS A 179 5.44 -0.12 -24.96
N MET A 180 4.78 -0.88 -24.09
CA MET A 180 4.70 -2.35 -24.19
C MET A 180 3.94 -2.84 -25.42
N ARG A 181 3.06 -2.01 -25.99
CA ARG A 181 2.33 -2.33 -27.22
C ARG A 181 3.21 -2.23 -28.47
N THR A 182 4.24 -1.39 -28.44
CA THR A 182 5.08 -1.06 -29.61
C THR A 182 6.29 -1.99 -29.65
#